data_AF-A0A9E4PLB2-F1
#
_entry.id   AF-A0A9E4PLB2-F1
#
_cell.length_a   1.000
_cell.length_b   1.000
_cell.length_c   1.000
_cell.angle_alpha   90.00
_cell.angle_beta   90.00
_cell.angle_gamma   90.00
#
_symmetry.space_group_name_H-M   'P 1'
#
loop_
_entity.id
_entity.type
_entity.pdbx_description
1 polymer ?
#
loop_
_entity_poly.entity_id
_entity_poly.type
_entity_poly.pdbx_seq_one_letter_code
_entity_poly.pdbx_strand_id
1 'polypeptide(L)'
;MIATVVGSYPKIPNKPRPARLRNAINKLDRGAITPEELAQVADEVTIEVLQEQADAGLDLVTDGQIRWDDEQTYLAGALEGVSISGLIRWFDTNMYYRQPAIETAIAWREPITVRDFSFAVEHSAKPVKAVLTGPYTLARLSVDRHYNSVDALALAFAEALNQEAKALQDAGASLIQINEPAILQFKDDYAAFAAACSRVTDGLTAETALYLYFGDAEGIYPQILDLPFDLIGLDFVMGPQNEALLKRSPFTKKLGLGIIDARNTRLESPDDIAKKIRTLGDGIDPDRIHVSPSAGLEFLPREVAQEKLRQLAQGVRQAEGVPA
;
A
#
# COMPACT_ATOMS: atom_id res chain seq x y z
N MET A 1 -4.73 18.14 7.71
CA MET A 1 -4.96 16.77 7.23
C MET A 1 -4.09 16.53 6.01
N ILE A 2 -3.77 15.27 5.70
CA ILE A 2 -2.95 14.90 4.53
C ILE A 2 -3.80 14.10 3.54
N ALA A 3 -3.99 14.59 2.32
CA ALA A 3 -4.58 13.82 1.22
C ALA A 3 -3.51 12.90 0.60
N THR A 4 -3.76 11.60 0.58
CA THR A 4 -2.80 10.58 0.09
C THR A 4 -3.50 9.45 -0.68
N VAL A 5 -2.71 8.65 -1.38
CA VAL A 5 -3.11 7.33 -1.89
C VAL A 5 -2.60 6.22 -0.97
N VAL A 6 -3.15 5.00 -1.04
CA VAL A 6 -2.62 3.84 -0.28
C VAL A 6 -1.32 3.33 -0.90
N GLY A 7 -1.29 3.08 -2.20
CA GLY A 7 -0.17 2.43 -2.86
C GLY A 7 -0.38 2.36 -4.37
N SER A 8 -0.92 1.23 -4.83
CA SER A 8 -0.97 0.89 -6.25
C SER A 8 -1.90 1.80 -7.06
N TYR A 9 -1.53 2.04 -8.31
CA TYR A 9 -2.26 2.91 -9.22
C TYR A 9 -2.50 2.24 -10.58
N PRO A 10 -3.57 2.59 -11.32
CA PRO A 10 -3.84 1.98 -12.62
C PRO A 10 -2.69 2.14 -13.64
N LYS A 11 -2.18 0.99 -14.10
CA LYS A 11 -1.09 0.89 -15.10
C LYS A 11 -1.55 1.16 -16.53
N ILE A 12 -2.86 1.02 -16.80
CA ILE A 12 -3.44 1.25 -18.13
C ILE A 12 -3.93 2.70 -18.22
N PRO A 13 -3.41 3.53 -19.15
CA PRO A 13 -3.79 4.94 -19.25
C PRO A 13 -5.19 5.12 -19.85
N ASN A 14 -5.72 6.34 -19.72
CA ASN A 14 -7.00 6.74 -20.33
C ASN A 14 -6.95 6.60 -21.86
N LYS A 15 -8.05 6.14 -22.46
CA LYS A 15 -8.18 6.15 -23.92
C LYS A 15 -8.10 7.59 -24.45
N PRO A 16 -7.52 7.80 -25.66
CA PRO A 16 -7.04 6.81 -26.61
C PRO A 16 -5.57 6.39 -26.41
N ARG A 17 -4.92 6.73 -25.29
CA ARG A 17 -3.50 6.42 -25.08
C ARG A 17 -3.27 4.89 -25.10
N PRO A 18 -2.23 4.39 -25.78
CA PRO A 18 -1.94 2.96 -25.80
C PRO A 18 -1.45 2.48 -24.43
N ALA A 19 -1.76 1.23 -24.08
CA ALA A 19 -1.29 0.57 -22.86
C ALA A 19 0.21 0.22 -22.95
N ARG A 20 1.08 1.24 -22.96
CA ARG A 20 2.53 1.12 -23.23
C ARG A 20 3.20 0.09 -22.34
N LEU A 21 2.99 0.17 -21.03
CA LEU A 21 3.62 -0.76 -20.07
C LEU A 21 3.20 -2.22 -20.34
N ARG A 22 1.89 -2.47 -20.46
CA ARG A 22 1.38 -3.82 -20.79
C ARG A 22 1.94 -4.32 -22.13
N ASN A 23 2.03 -3.45 -23.12
CA ASN A 23 2.58 -3.79 -24.43
C ASN A 23 4.09 -4.07 -24.35
N ALA A 24 4.83 -3.35 -23.52
CA ALA A 24 6.26 -3.57 -23.29
C ALA A 24 6.49 -4.91 -22.57
N ILE A 25 5.72 -5.22 -21.52
CA ILE A 25 5.76 -6.53 -20.84
C ILE A 25 5.56 -7.66 -21.86
N ASN A 26 4.49 -7.57 -22.67
CA ASN A 26 4.22 -8.56 -23.72
C ASN A 26 5.34 -8.68 -24.77
N LYS A 27 6.10 -7.62 -25.02
CA LYS A 27 7.25 -7.65 -25.94
C LYS A 27 8.46 -8.30 -25.29
N LEU A 28 8.71 -8.02 -24.00
CA LEU A 28 9.77 -8.65 -23.23
C LEU A 28 9.56 -10.17 -23.16
N ASP A 29 8.33 -10.61 -22.87
CA ASP A 29 7.94 -12.03 -22.85
C ASP A 29 8.23 -12.76 -24.17
N ARG A 30 8.25 -12.02 -25.29
CA ARG A 30 8.53 -12.54 -26.64
C ARG A 30 10.01 -12.36 -27.05
N GLY A 31 10.85 -11.83 -26.17
CA GLY A 31 12.25 -11.50 -26.47
C GLY A 31 12.42 -10.36 -27.48
N ALA A 32 11.41 -9.50 -27.64
CA ALA A 32 11.41 -8.44 -28.64
C ALA A 32 11.95 -7.09 -28.12
N ILE A 33 12.09 -6.94 -26.80
CA ILE A 33 12.78 -5.83 -26.13
C ILE A 33 13.62 -6.39 -24.98
N THR A 34 14.56 -5.58 -24.51
CA THR A 34 15.42 -5.83 -23.35
C THR A 34 14.73 -5.44 -22.03
N PRO A 35 15.18 -5.98 -20.88
CA PRO A 35 14.75 -5.52 -19.56
C PRO A 35 14.95 -4.01 -19.35
N GLU A 36 16.03 -3.44 -19.90
CA GLU A 36 16.33 -2.01 -19.82
C GLU A 36 15.30 -1.16 -20.59
N GLU A 37 14.87 -1.61 -21.77
CA GLU A 37 13.80 -0.96 -22.53
C GLU A 37 12.45 -1.04 -21.80
N LEU A 38 12.14 -2.16 -21.12
CA LEU A 38 10.96 -2.24 -20.25
C LEU A 38 11.06 -1.25 -19.08
N ALA A 39 12.23 -1.17 -18.44
CA ALA A 39 12.46 -0.26 -17.33
C ALA A 39 12.25 1.20 -17.74
N GLN A 40 12.71 1.61 -18.93
CA GLN A 40 12.46 2.95 -19.45
C GLN A 40 10.96 3.23 -19.65
N VAL A 41 10.19 2.26 -20.13
CA VAL A 41 8.72 2.43 -20.27
C VAL A 41 8.06 2.53 -18.88
N ALA A 42 8.54 1.79 -17.89
CA ALA A 42 8.04 1.88 -16.52
C ALA A 42 8.38 3.24 -15.88
N ASP A 43 9.59 3.76 -16.12
CA ASP A 43 10.04 5.10 -15.72
C ASP A 43 9.09 6.18 -16.27
N GLU A 44 8.79 6.16 -17.57
CA GLU A 44 7.84 7.10 -18.19
C GLU A 44 6.45 7.02 -17.54
N VAL A 45 5.93 5.81 -17.30
CA VAL A 45 4.59 5.63 -16.72
C VAL A 45 4.56 6.07 -15.25
N THR A 46 5.64 5.85 -14.48
CA THR A 46 5.75 6.36 -13.10
C THR A 46 5.72 7.88 -13.07
N ILE A 47 6.46 8.57 -13.94
CA ILE A 47 6.42 10.04 -14.03
C ILE A 47 4.99 10.53 -14.28
N GLU A 48 4.28 9.90 -15.21
CA GLU A 48 2.87 10.25 -15.49
C GLU A 48 1.97 10.04 -14.28
N VAL A 49 2.17 8.96 -13.53
CA VAL A 49 1.37 8.65 -12.33
C VAL A 49 1.65 9.63 -11.20
N LEU A 50 2.90 10.03 -11.01
CA LEU A 50 3.28 11.05 -10.03
C LEU A 50 2.65 12.40 -10.38
N GLN A 51 2.71 12.80 -11.65
CA GLN A 51 2.07 14.03 -12.13
C GLN A 51 0.56 13.99 -11.93
N GLU A 52 -0.10 12.88 -12.29
CA GLU A 52 -1.55 12.74 -12.14
C GLU A 52 -2.00 12.79 -10.67
N GLN A 53 -1.22 12.21 -9.74
CA GLN A 53 -1.47 12.31 -8.30
C GLN A 53 -1.27 13.74 -7.79
N ALA A 54 -0.22 14.43 -8.23
CA ALA A 54 0.05 15.82 -7.87
C ALA A 54 -1.04 16.77 -8.40
N ASP A 55 -1.45 16.60 -9.66
CA ASP A 55 -2.52 17.38 -10.31
C ASP A 55 -3.89 17.12 -9.71
N ALA A 56 -4.12 15.92 -9.17
CA ALA A 56 -5.32 15.62 -8.40
C ALA A 56 -5.37 16.38 -7.06
N GLY A 57 -4.26 16.97 -6.64
CA GLY A 57 -4.16 17.76 -5.42
C GLY A 57 -3.81 16.95 -4.18
N LEU A 58 -3.14 15.79 -4.33
CA LEU A 58 -2.60 15.05 -3.19
C LEU A 58 -1.43 15.80 -2.54
N ASP A 59 -1.28 15.60 -1.23
CA ASP A 59 -0.19 16.15 -0.41
C ASP A 59 0.97 15.16 -0.30
N LEU A 60 0.66 13.87 -0.35
CA LEU A 60 1.60 12.76 -0.23
C LEU A 60 1.27 11.69 -1.28
N VAL A 61 2.27 11.30 -2.07
CA VAL A 61 2.08 10.41 -3.22
C VAL A 61 2.91 9.13 -3.10
N THR A 62 2.68 8.19 -3.99
CA THR A 62 3.49 6.97 -4.16
C THR A 62 3.98 6.88 -5.60
N ASP A 63 4.94 6.01 -5.87
CA ASP A 63 5.38 5.63 -7.23
C ASP A 63 4.28 4.91 -8.04
N GLY A 64 3.13 4.62 -7.41
CA GLY A 64 2.01 3.88 -7.95
C GLY A 64 2.24 2.38 -8.05
N GLN A 65 3.35 1.86 -7.51
CA GLN A 65 3.79 0.47 -7.65
C GLN A 65 3.76 0.00 -9.12
N ILE A 66 4.17 0.90 -10.02
CA ILE A 66 4.02 0.70 -11.47
C ILE A 66 4.93 -0.42 -11.98
N ARG A 67 6.09 -0.62 -11.37
CA ARG A 67 7.04 -1.70 -11.69
C ARG A 67 6.63 -3.05 -11.13
N TRP A 68 5.72 -3.08 -10.16
CA TRP A 68 5.34 -4.32 -9.50
C TRP A 68 4.44 -5.10 -10.42
N ASP A 69 4.60 -6.41 -10.54
CA ASP A 69 3.60 -7.24 -11.20
C ASP A 69 2.31 -7.28 -10.37
N ASP A 70 2.48 -7.50 -9.07
CA ASP A 70 1.45 -7.57 -8.04
C ASP A 70 2.06 -7.32 -6.64
N GLU A 71 1.21 -7.25 -5.60
CA GLU A 71 1.63 -6.94 -4.22
C GLU A 71 2.45 -8.06 -3.53
N GLN A 72 2.65 -9.23 -4.13
CA GLN A 72 3.40 -10.35 -3.53
C GLN A 72 4.69 -10.62 -4.28
N THR A 73 4.57 -10.88 -5.57
CA THR A 73 5.62 -11.42 -6.45
C THR A 73 6.82 -10.49 -6.51
N TYR A 74 6.60 -9.19 -6.63
CA TYR A 74 7.70 -8.23 -6.84
C TYR A 74 8.67 -8.19 -5.66
N LEU A 75 8.14 -8.15 -4.43
CA LEU A 75 8.93 -8.16 -3.21
C LEU A 75 9.48 -9.56 -2.91
N ALA A 76 8.61 -10.57 -2.83
CA ALA A 76 9.00 -11.89 -2.40
C ALA A 76 9.94 -12.57 -3.42
N GLY A 77 9.71 -12.38 -4.72
CA GLY A 77 10.51 -12.97 -5.79
C GLY A 77 11.93 -12.40 -5.90
N ALA A 78 12.20 -11.25 -5.28
CA ALA A 78 13.54 -10.67 -5.21
C ALA A 78 14.37 -11.20 -4.02
N LEU A 79 13.75 -11.94 -3.11
CA LEU A 79 14.43 -12.51 -1.95
C LEU A 79 15.02 -13.89 -2.29
N GLU A 80 16.21 -14.17 -1.75
CA GLU A 80 16.77 -15.51 -1.85
C GLU A 80 15.90 -16.52 -1.10
N GLY A 81 15.94 -17.78 -1.57
CA GLY A 81 15.15 -18.87 -1.01
C GLY A 81 13.67 -18.88 -1.41
N VAL A 82 13.24 -17.90 -2.22
CA VAL A 82 11.89 -17.79 -2.75
C VAL A 82 11.88 -18.16 -4.24
N SER A 83 10.95 -19.03 -4.61
CA SER A 83 10.58 -19.29 -6.01
C SER A 83 9.17 -18.75 -6.28
N ILE A 84 8.81 -18.55 -7.54
CA ILE A 84 7.49 -18.09 -7.94
C ILE A 84 6.69 -19.25 -8.54
N SER A 85 5.47 -19.46 -8.03
CA SER A 85 4.60 -20.61 -8.32
C SER A 85 3.31 -20.19 -9.04
N GLY A 86 2.24 -20.96 -8.86
CA GLY A 86 0.94 -20.82 -9.51
C GLY A 86 0.25 -19.48 -9.28
N LEU A 87 -0.80 -19.23 -10.05
CA LEU A 87 -1.56 -17.99 -10.02
C LEU A 87 -2.72 -18.11 -9.02
N ILE A 88 -2.75 -17.24 -8.01
CA ILE A 88 -3.77 -17.22 -6.96
C ILE A 88 -4.51 -15.89 -6.99
N ARG A 89 -5.81 -15.93 -6.68
CA ARG A 89 -6.67 -14.73 -6.65
C ARG A 89 -6.28 -13.85 -5.46
N TRP A 90 -6.13 -12.54 -5.70
CA TRP A 90 -5.85 -11.56 -4.67
C TRP A 90 -7.13 -11.22 -3.89
N PHE A 91 -7.33 -11.87 -2.73
CA PHE A 91 -8.55 -11.75 -1.90
C PHE A 91 -9.84 -11.82 -2.74
N ASP A 92 -10.90 -11.11 -2.36
CA ASP A 92 -12.11 -10.98 -3.18
C ASP A 92 -11.99 -9.80 -4.17
N THR A 93 -10.96 -9.83 -5.01
CA THR A 93 -10.79 -8.90 -6.14
C THR A 93 -10.75 -9.68 -7.46
N ASN A 94 -10.80 -9.03 -8.62
CA ASN A 94 -10.58 -9.71 -9.91
C ASN A 94 -9.10 -9.72 -10.34
N MET A 95 -8.18 -9.45 -9.41
CA MET A 95 -6.75 -9.46 -9.63
C MET A 95 -6.14 -10.77 -9.10
N TYR A 96 -4.95 -11.08 -9.58
CA TYR A 96 -4.23 -12.30 -9.25
C TYR A 96 -2.76 -11.97 -9.02
N TYR A 97 -2.12 -12.76 -8.17
CA TYR A 97 -0.69 -12.72 -7.95
C TYR A 97 -0.06 -14.08 -8.22
N ARG A 98 1.23 -14.09 -8.56
CA ARG A 98 1.98 -15.34 -8.63
C ARG A 98 2.45 -15.70 -7.23
N GLN A 99 2.03 -16.86 -6.76
CA GLN A 99 2.22 -17.24 -5.37
C GLN A 99 3.71 -17.50 -5.09
N PRO A 100 4.33 -16.81 -4.12
CA PRO A 100 5.69 -17.15 -3.70
C PRO A 100 5.71 -18.53 -3.03
N ALA A 101 6.78 -19.29 -3.24
CA ALA A 101 7.03 -20.58 -2.60
C ALA A 101 8.40 -20.57 -1.94
N ILE A 102 8.44 -20.90 -0.65
CA ILE A 102 9.62 -20.75 0.20
C ILE A 102 10.36 -22.09 0.22
N GLU A 103 11.39 -22.20 -0.61
CA GLU A 103 12.14 -23.44 -0.82
C GLU A 103 13.27 -23.61 0.21
N THR A 104 13.92 -22.50 0.57
CA THR A 104 15.01 -22.45 1.56
C THR A 104 14.89 -21.20 2.44
N ALA A 105 15.85 -20.99 3.33
CA ALA A 105 15.87 -19.82 4.20
C ALA A 105 15.86 -18.52 3.40
N ILE A 106 14.96 -17.61 3.79
CA ILE A 106 14.79 -16.30 3.17
C ILE A 106 15.99 -15.41 3.51
N ALA A 107 16.56 -14.76 2.51
CA ALA A 107 17.58 -13.74 2.72
C ALA A 107 17.40 -12.53 1.79
N TRP A 108 17.55 -11.34 2.35
CA TRP A 108 17.70 -10.10 1.61
C TRP A 108 19.17 -9.95 1.18
N ARG A 109 19.41 -9.57 -0.07
CA ARG A 109 20.77 -9.44 -0.63
C ARG A 109 21.09 -8.02 -1.07
N GLU A 110 20.12 -7.38 -1.69
CA GLU A 110 20.24 -6.03 -2.21
C GLU A 110 18.89 -5.32 -2.15
N PRO A 111 18.88 -3.98 -2.19
CA PRO A 111 17.64 -3.21 -2.16
C PRO A 111 16.70 -3.56 -3.31
N ILE A 112 15.43 -3.77 -2.99
CA ILE A 112 14.41 -4.24 -3.93
C ILE A 112 13.65 -3.04 -4.51
N THR A 113 13.17 -2.16 -3.64
CA THR A 113 12.27 -1.03 -3.94
C THR A 113 12.93 0.32 -3.82
N VAL A 114 14.16 0.39 -3.31
CA VAL A 114 14.88 1.65 -3.13
C VAL A 114 15.05 2.40 -4.44
N ARG A 115 15.35 1.70 -5.55
CA ARG A 115 15.42 2.32 -6.89
C ARG A 115 14.10 2.99 -7.25
N ASP A 116 12.99 2.27 -7.06
CA ASP A 116 11.64 2.73 -7.41
C ASP A 116 11.28 3.98 -6.61
N PHE A 117 11.54 3.94 -5.30
CA PHE A 117 11.35 5.06 -4.39
C PHE A 117 12.22 6.27 -4.78
N SER A 118 13.53 6.09 -4.95
CA SER A 118 14.45 7.19 -5.28
C SER A 118 14.10 7.83 -6.63
N PHE A 119 13.76 7.03 -7.63
CA PHE A 119 13.30 7.53 -8.92
C PHE A 119 12.01 8.36 -8.76
N ALA A 120 11.06 7.88 -7.96
CA ALA A 120 9.84 8.63 -7.70
C ALA A 120 10.09 9.95 -6.97
N VAL A 121 10.99 9.97 -5.99
CA VAL A 121 11.40 11.20 -5.28
C VAL A 121 12.03 12.21 -6.24
N GLU A 122 12.91 11.77 -7.15
CA GLU A 122 13.57 12.65 -8.12
C GLU A 122 12.59 13.33 -9.08
N HIS A 123 11.51 12.63 -9.45
CA HIS A 123 10.56 13.09 -10.47
C HIS A 123 9.22 13.60 -9.91
N SER A 124 9.01 13.58 -8.60
CA SER A 124 7.75 14.01 -7.99
C SER A 124 7.76 15.49 -7.59
N ALA A 125 6.65 16.18 -7.84
CA ALA A 125 6.39 17.52 -7.29
C ALA A 125 5.89 17.50 -5.84
N LYS A 126 5.62 16.32 -5.28
CA LYS A 126 5.06 16.10 -3.94
C LYS A 126 5.94 15.14 -3.14
N PRO A 127 5.95 15.22 -1.79
CA PRO A 127 6.54 14.20 -0.95
C PRO A 127 6.07 12.79 -1.36
N VAL A 128 7.00 11.85 -1.41
CA VAL A 128 6.75 10.44 -1.76
C VAL A 128 6.91 9.59 -0.51
N LYS A 129 5.96 8.69 -0.24
CA LYS A 129 6.13 7.64 0.78
C LYS A 129 6.54 6.32 0.14
N ALA A 130 7.30 5.52 0.88
CA ALA A 130 7.61 4.16 0.48
C ALA A 130 6.48 3.20 0.90
N VAL A 131 6.23 2.16 0.10
CA VAL A 131 5.19 1.16 0.36
C VAL A 131 5.79 -0.23 0.23
N LEU A 132 5.60 -1.06 1.26
CA LEU A 132 5.95 -2.47 1.28
C LEU A 132 4.72 -3.30 1.61
N THR A 133 4.63 -4.48 1.01
CA THR A 133 3.73 -5.52 1.51
C THR A 133 4.32 -6.09 2.78
N GLY A 134 3.48 -6.22 3.81
CA GLY A 134 3.93 -6.61 5.12
C GLY A 134 4.30 -8.09 5.25
N PRO A 135 5.20 -8.39 6.19
CA PRO A 135 5.77 -9.73 6.35
C PRO A 135 4.73 -10.80 6.68
N TYR A 136 3.69 -10.47 7.44
CA TYR A 136 2.64 -11.46 7.78
C TYR A 136 1.79 -11.80 6.55
N THR A 137 1.42 -10.80 5.75
CA THR A 137 0.67 -10.99 4.51
C THR A 137 1.50 -11.79 3.50
N LEU A 138 2.79 -11.48 3.34
CA LEU A 138 3.70 -12.30 2.52
C LEU A 138 3.73 -13.75 3.00
N ALA A 139 3.92 -13.97 4.31
CA ALA A 139 3.98 -15.31 4.88
C ALA A 139 2.68 -16.09 4.67
N ARG A 140 1.54 -15.47 4.98
CA ARG A 140 0.23 -16.14 4.96
C ARG A 140 -0.23 -16.50 3.55
N LEU A 141 0.18 -15.72 2.56
CA LEU A 141 -0.20 -15.89 1.16
C LEU A 141 0.84 -16.69 0.34
N SER A 142 1.99 -17.04 0.94
CA SER A 142 3.01 -17.89 0.31
C SER A 142 2.79 -19.38 0.57
N VAL A 143 3.40 -20.24 -0.25
CA VAL A 143 3.55 -21.66 0.02
C VAL A 143 4.80 -21.88 0.87
N ASP A 144 4.64 -22.35 2.09
CA ASP A 144 5.77 -22.70 2.96
C ASP A 144 6.22 -24.15 2.74
N ARG A 145 7.48 -24.35 2.30
CA ARG A 145 8.12 -25.67 2.18
C ARG A 145 9.36 -25.81 3.07
N HIS A 146 9.66 -24.78 3.88
CA HIS A 146 10.90 -24.71 4.66
C HIS A 146 10.64 -24.54 6.16
N TYR A 147 9.86 -23.52 6.56
CA TYR A 147 9.72 -23.12 7.96
C TYR A 147 8.65 -23.94 8.70
N ASN A 148 7.64 -24.42 8.00
CA ASN A 148 6.50 -25.21 8.51
C ASN A 148 5.75 -24.51 9.67
N SER A 149 5.77 -23.18 9.70
CA SER A 149 5.18 -22.36 10.75
C SER A 149 4.96 -20.94 10.24
N VAL A 150 3.72 -20.44 10.33
CA VAL A 150 3.40 -19.07 9.93
C VAL A 150 4.17 -18.05 10.76
N ASP A 151 4.35 -18.30 12.06
CA ASP A 151 5.14 -17.47 12.97
C ASP A 151 6.59 -17.36 12.52
N ALA A 152 7.24 -18.51 12.26
CA ALA A 152 8.64 -18.54 11.84
C ALA A 152 8.82 -17.92 10.45
N LEU A 153 7.89 -18.17 9.53
CA LEU A 153 7.92 -17.61 8.19
C LEU A 153 7.68 -16.09 8.19
N ALA A 154 6.70 -15.61 8.96
CA ALA A 154 6.42 -14.18 9.10
C ALA A 154 7.62 -13.44 9.72
N LEU A 155 8.30 -14.03 10.71
CA LEU A 155 9.54 -13.47 11.25
C LEU A 155 10.69 -13.46 10.25
N ALA A 156 10.83 -14.50 9.41
CA ALA A 156 11.85 -14.54 8.37
C ALA A 156 11.63 -13.47 7.30
N PHE A 157 10.38 -13.29 6.85
CA PHE A 157 10.03 -12.16 5.97
C PHE A 157 10.26 -10.82 6.66
N ALA A 158 9.92 -10.68 7.94
CA ALA A 158 10.11 -9.44 8.67
C ALA A 158 11.58 -9.06 8.83
N GLU A 159 12.47 -10.03 8.99
CA GLU A 159 13.92 -9.82 9.00
C GLU A 159 14.43 -9.30 7.65
N ALA A 160 14.02 -9.95 6.55
CA ALA A 160 14.38 -9.49 5.22
C ALA A 160 13.83 -8.09 4.90
N LEU A 161 12.55 -7.85 5.21
CA LEU A 161 11.90 -6.56 4.96
C LEU A 161 12.38 -5.45 5.89
N ASN A 162 12.92 -5.76 7.08
CA ASN A 162 13.55 -4.75 7.92
C ASN A 162 14.82 -4.19 7.27
N GLN A 163 15.60 -5.04 6.59
CA GLN A 163 16.77 -4.59 5.83
C GLN A 163 16.34 -3.69 4.66
N GLU A 164 15.29 -4.06 3.94
CA GLU A 164 14.69 -3.22 2.89
C GLU A 164 14.18 -1.87 3.45
N ALA A 165 13.45 -1.89 4.57
CA ALA A 165 12.92 -0.68 5.20
C ALA A 165 14.06 0.25 5.68
N LYS A 166 15.15 -0.31 6.23
CA LYS A 166 16.35 0.46 6.57
C LYS A 166 17.02 1.05 5.34
N ALA A 167 17.11 0.30 4.24
CA ALA A 167 17.65 0.80 2.98
C ALA A 167 16.79 1.94 2.38
N LEU A 168 15.45 1.85 2.49
CA LEU A 168 14.54 2.92 2.11
C LEU A 168 14.72 4.17 2.98
N GLN A 169 14.87 4.00 4.29
CA GLN A 169 15.18 5.10 5.20
C GLN A 169 16.51 5.77 4.85
N ASP A 170 17.56 5.00 4.61
CA ASP A 170 18.88 5.51 4.22
C ASP A 170 18.82 6.24 2.87
N ALA A 171 17.92 5.84 1.98
CA ALA A 171 17.60 6.54 0.74
C ALA A 171 16.72 7.79 0.91
N GLY A 172 16.31 8.11 2.14
CA GLY A 172 15.56 9.32 2.49
C GLY A 172 14.04 9.16 2.62
N ALA A 173 13.52 7.93 2.70
CA ALA A 173 12.10 7.72 2.96
C ALA A 173 11.71 8.25 4.36
N SER A 174 10.91 9.32 4.39
CA SER A 174 10.42 9.90 5.64
C SER A 174 9.20 9.17 6.22
N LEU A 175 8.49 8.42 5.37
CA LEU A 175 7.36 7.58 5.75
C LEU A 175 7.42 6.24 5.00
N ILE A 176 7.44 5.15 5.75
CA ILE A 176 7.44 3.78 5.24
C ILE A 176 6.13 3.11 5.65
N GLN A 177 5.32 2.76 4.66
CA GLN A 177 4.04 2.10 4.85
C GLN A 177 4.17 0.59 4.65
N ILE A 178 3.60 -0.17 5.59
CA ILE A 178 3.51 -1.61 5.59
C ILE A 178 2.03 -2.02 5.41
N ASN A 179 1.73 -2.72 4.33
CA ASN A 179 0.38 -3.19 4.02
C ASN A 179 0.15 -4.61 4.54
N GLU A 180 -0.82 -4.77 5.44
CA GLU A 180 -1.11 -6.06 6.08
C GLU A 180 -2.60 -6.47 5.98
N PRO A 181 -3.17 -6.60 4.77
CA PRO A 181 -4.59 -6.95 4.64
C PRO A 181 -4.93 -8.37 5.12
N ALA A 182 -3.97 -9.30 5.11
CA ALA A 182 -4.26 -10.71 5.45
C ALA A 182 -4.75 -10.89 6.89
N ILE A 183 -4.24 -10.09 7.84
CA ILE A 183 -4.58 -10.25 9.27
C ILE A 183 -6.08 -10.09 9.52
N LEU A 184 -6.79 -9.33 8.67
CA LEU A 184 -8.22 -9.11 8.83
C LEU A 184 -9.07 -10.36 8.54
N GLN A 185 -8.54 -11.35 7.80
CA GLN A 185 -9.16 -12.66 7.58
C GLN A 185 -8.67 -13.75 8.53
N PHE A 186 -7.52 -13.54 9.18
CA PHE A 186 -6.82 -14.53 9.99
C PHE A 186 -6.44 -13.96 11.37
N LYS A 187 -7.40 -13.33 12.02
CA LYS A 187 -7.20 -12.56 13.26
C LYS A 187 -6.63 -13.38 14.43
N ASP A 188 -6.83 -14.70 14.42
CA ASP A 188 -6.25 -15.61 15.41
C ASP A 188 -4.71 -15.66 15.34
N ASP A 189 -4.11 -15.27 14.21
CA ASP A 189 -2.66 -15.20 14.03
C ASP A 189 -2.04 -13.89 14.58
N TYR A 190 -2.79 -13.11 15.38
CA TYR A 190 -2.37 -11.79 15.87
C TYR A 190 -0.98 -11.79 16.52
N ALA A 191 -0.62 -12.84 17.25
CA ALA A 191 0.71 -12.94 17.88
C ALA A 191 1.85 -12.99 16.84
N ALA A 192 1.69 -13.80 15.78
CA ALA A 192 2.65 -13.88 14.69
C ALA A 192 2.73 -12.56 13.93
N PHE A 193 1.58 -11.96 13.64
CA PHE A 193 1.47 -10.64 13.01
C PHE A 193 2.18 -9.54 13.83
N ALA A 194 1.88 -9.43 15.14
CA ALA A 194 2.48 -8.42 16.00
C ALA A 194 4.00 -8.59 16.15
N ALA A 195 4.48 -9.83 16.22
CA ALA A 195 5.91 -10.14 16.24
C ALA A 195 6.61 -9.72 14.93
N ALA A 196 5.98 -10.01 13.78
CA ALA A 196 6.48 -9.61 12.48
C ALA A 196 6.47 -8.08 12.29
N CYS A 197 5.41 -7.40 12.72
CA CYS A 197 5.33 -5.93 12.77
C CYS A 197 6.44 -5.31 13.62
N SER A 198 6.74 -5.91 14.78
CA SER A 198 7.82 -5.44 15.64
C SER A 198 9.18 -5.64 14.99
N ARG A 199 9.39 -6.78 14.32
CA ARG A 199 10.66 -7.06 13.65
C ARG A 199 10.89 -6.18 12.42
N VAL A 200 9.87 -5.93 11.59
CA VAL A 200 10.03 -5.13 10.35
C VAL A 200 10.31 -3.65 10.64
N THR A 201 9.82 -3.13 11.77
CA THR A 201 10.00 -1.73 12.19
C THR A 201 11.25 -1.50 13.05
N ASP A 202 11.92 -2.56 13.49
CA ASP A 202 13.04 -2.47 14.42
C ASP A 202 14.20 -1.60 13.88
N GLY A 203 14.60 -0.59 14.66
CA GLY A 203 15.68 0.35 14.32
C GLY A 203 15.33 1.39 13.25
N LEU A 204 14.07 1.49 12.83
CA LEU A 204 13.62 2.60 11.98
C LEU A 204 13.43 3.87 12.82
N THR A 205 13.84 5.00 12.25
CA THR A 205 13.59 6.37 12.72
C THR A 205 12.66 7.15 11.80
N ALA A 206 12.49 6.69 10.55
CA ALA A 206 11.45 7.17 9.65
C ALA A 206 10.08 6.90 10.26
N GLU A 207 9.10 7.74 9.93
CA GLU A 207 7.71 7.49 10.34
C GLU A 207 7.21 6.19 9.70
N THR A 208 6.41 5.43 10.45
CA THR A 208 5.91 4.12 10.01
C THR A 208 4.40 4.11 9.98
N ALA A 209 3.85 3.52 8.92
CA ALA A 209 2.41 3.36 8.74
C ALA A 209 2.04 1.89 8.58
N LEU A 210 0.97 1.44 9.23
CA LEU A 210 0.35 0.14 9.02
C LEU A 210 -1.00 0.33 8.35
N TYR A 211 -1.20 -0.23 7.17
CA TYR A 211 -2.48 -0.16 6.46
C TYR A 211 -3.17 -1.52 6.45
N LEU A 212 -4.40 -1.54 6.97
CA LEU A 212 -5.27 -2.70 7.05
C LEU A 212 -6.53 -2.43 6.21
N TYR A 213 -6.74 -3.23 5.17
CA TYR A 213 -7.83 -3.06 4.21
C TYR A 213 -8.49 -4.36 3.79
N PHE A 214 -9.66 -4.25 3.15
CA PHE A 214 -10.56 -5.36 2.81
C PHE A 214 -11.31 -5.97 4.01
N GLY A 215 -11.47 -5.23 5.09
CA GLY A 215 -12.29 -5.64 6.23
C GLY A 215 -12.15 -4.71 7.44
N ASP A 216 -12.76 -5.11 8.56
CA ASP A 216 -12.66 -4.42 9.84
C ASP A 216 -11.65 -5.08 10.80
N ALA A 217 -11.20 -4.28 11.78
CA ALA A 217 -10.24 -4.67 12.80
C ALA A 217 -10.90 -5.23 14.08
N GLU A 218 -12.18 -5.63 14.05
CA GLU A 218 -12.83 -6.21 15.23
C GLU A 218 -12.11 -7.49 15.68
N GLY A 219 -11.94 -7.67 16.99
CA GLY A 219 -11.19 -8.80 17.55
C GLY A 219 -9.69 -8.55 17.74
N ILE A 220 -9.09 -7.61 17.00
CA ILE A 220 -7.70 -7.16 17.18
C ILE A 220 -7.59 -5.69 17.61
N TYR A 221 -8.70 -4.94 17.60
CA TYR A 221 -8.80 -3.60 18.18
C TYR A 221 -9.21 -3.68 19.66
N PRO A 222 -8.57 -2.93 20.59
CA PRO A 222 -7.59 -1.86 20.35
C PRO A 222 -6.12 -2.30 20.31
N GLN A 223 -5.80 -3.60 20.42
CA GLN A 223 -4.43 -4.09 20.54
C GLN A 223 -3.52 -3.64 19.39
N ILE A 224 -4.04 -3.48 18.16
CA ILE A 224 -3.27 -2.92 17.03
C ILE A 224 -2.66 -1.53 17.33
N LEU A 225 -3.23 -0.76 18.27
CA LEU A 225 -2.71 0.55 18.68
C LEU A 225 -1.42 0.44 19.50
N ASP A 226 -1.10 -0.73 20.06
CA ASP A 226 0.15 -0.97 20.80
C ASP A 226 1.32 -1.34 19.88
N LEU A 227 1.05 -1.56 18.58
CA LEU A 227 2.08 -1.87 17.60
C LEU A 227 3.02 -0.67 17.37
N PRO A 228 4.27 -0.93 16.94
CA PRO A 228 5.30 0.09 16.72
C PRO A 228 5.11 0.82 15.39
N PHE A 229 3.89 1.31 15.13
CA PHE A 229 3.58 2.19 14.02
C PHE A 229 3.13 3.56 14.52
N ASP A 230 3.47 4.62 13.80
CA ASP A 230 3.05 5.98 14.10
C ASP A 230 1.65 6.27 13.56
N LEU A 231 1.32 5.62 12.43
CA LEU A 231 0.06 5.76 11.70
C LEU A 231 -0.59 4.40 11.48
N ILE A 232 -1.90 4.29 11.74
CA ILE A 232 -2.69 3.11 11.38
C ILE A 232 -3.82 3.51 10.44
N GLY A 233 -3.79 2.96 9.23
CA GLY A 233 -4.81 3.13 8.20
C GLY A 233 -5.86 2.02 8.28
N LEU A 234 -7.13 2.41 8.33
CA LEU A 234 -8.28 1.51 8.38
C LEU A 234 -9.19 1.74 7.17
N ASP A 235 -9.75 0.64 6.67
CA ASP A 235 -10.75 0.65 5.60
C ASP A 235 -12.16 0.82 6.18
N PHE A 236 -12.79 1.96 5.90
CA PHE A 236 -14.18 2.27 6.31
C PHE A 236 -15.20 1.99 5.22
N VAL A 237 -14.77 1.47 4.06
CA VAL A 237 -15.63 1.06 2.96
C VAL A 237 -16.02 -0.40 3.13
N MET A 238 -15.02 -1.29 3.24
CA MET A 238 -15.24 -2.72 3.46
C MET A 238 -15.29 -3.10 4.94
N GLY A 239 -14.77 -2.25 5.82
CA GLY A 239 -14.88 -2.40 7.27
C GLY A 239 -15.66 -1.25 7.93
N PRO A 240 -16.93 -0.98 7.57
CA PRO A 240 -17.71 0.09 8.19
C PRO A 240 -17.83 -0.04 9.73
N GLN A 241 -17.65 -1.26 10.26
CA GLN A 241 -17.61 -1.55 11.70
C GLN A 241 -16.44 -0.82 12.41
N ASN A 242 -15.40 -0.44 11.68
CA ASN A 242 -14.28 0.35 12.22
C ASN A 242 -14.76 1.67 12.85
N GLU A 243 -15.86 2.28 12.36
CA GLU A 243 -16.44 3.47 12.99
C GLU A 243 -16.85 3.20 14.45
N ALA A 244 -17.46 2.05 14.73
CA ALA A 244 -17.85 1.68 16.08
C ALA A 244 -16.62 1.40 16.96
N LEU A 245 -15.53 0.89 16.39
CA LEU A 245 -14.28 0.64 17.11
C LEU A 245 -13.64 1.96 17.58
N LEU A 246 -13.60 3.00 16.72
CA LEU A 246 -13.11 4.33 17.10
C LEU A 246 -13.87 4.94 18.28
N LYS A 247 -15.18 4.67 18.40
CA LYS A 247 -16.01 5.15 19.52
C LYS A 247 -15.79 4.35 20.80
N ARG A 248 -15.34 3.09 20.72
CA ARG A 248 -15.17 2.19 21.87
C ARG A 248 -13.87 2.43 22.62
N SER A 249 -12.81 2.88 21.95
CA SER A 249 -11.53 3.18 22.60
C SER A 249 -10.83 4.34 21.89
N PRO A 250 -10.18 5.26 22.63
CA PRO A 250 -9.48 6.39 22.04
C PRO A 250 -8.42 5.95 21.04
N PHE A 251 -8.37 6.62 19.89
CA PHE A 251 -7.36 6.36 18.87
C PHE A 251 -6.08 7.15 19.18
N THR A 252 -5.01 6.45 19.59
CA THR A 252 -3.79 7.05 20.14
C THR A 252 -2.70 7.33 19.09
N LYS A 253 -2.87 6.85 17.86
CA LYS A 253 -1.91 6.98 16.73
C LYS A 253 -2.40 8.02 15.70
N LYS A 254 -1.63 8.29 14.65
CA LYS A 254 -2.18 8.98 13.46
C LYS A 254 -3.16 8.05 12.74
N LEU A 255 -4.28 8.59 12.28
CA LEU A 255 -5.36 7.82 11.65
C LEU A 255 -5.32 7.96 10.14
N GLY A 256 -5.18 6.84 9.44
CA GLY A 256 -5.49 6.75 8.01
C GLY A 256 -6.97 6.43 7.79
N LEU A 257 -7.70 7.36 7.20
CA LEU A 257 -9.10 7.24 6.83
C LEU A 257 -9.24 6.71 5.40
N GLY A 258 -9.35 5.39 5.24
CA GLY A 258 -9.66 4.74 3.96
C GLY A 258 -11.15 4.85 3.63
N ILE A 259 -11.57 5.95 2.99
CA ILE A 259 -13.00 6.32 2.86
C ILE A 259 -13.51 6.43 1.41
N ILE A 260 -12.61 6.35 0.43
CA ILE A 260 -12.95 6.31 -1.00
C ILE A 260 -12.93 4.85 -1.47
N ASP A 261 -14.03 4.38 -2.06
CA ASP A 261 -14.15 3.01 -2.53
C ASP A 261 -13.21 2.78 -3.72
N ALA A 262 -12.14 2.02 -3.45
CA ALA A 262 -11.11 1.69 -4.43
C ALA A 262 -11.53 0.58 -5.41
N ARG A 263 -12.72 -0.02 -5.25
CA ARG A 263 -13.20 -1.16 -6.06
C ARG A 263 -14.50 -0.88 -6.79
N ASN A 264 -15.05 0.33 -6.66
CA ASN A 264 -16.28 0.75 -7.33
C ASN A 264 -16.04 2.00 -8.16
N THR A 265 -16.60 2.04 -9.38
CA THR A 265 -16.45 3.20 -10.27
C THR A 265 -17.35 4.38 -9.92
N ARG A 266 -18.32 4.20 -9.02
CA ARG A 266 -19.13 5.29 -8.49
C ARG A 266 -18.23 6.31 -7.79
N LEU A 267 -18.38 7.57 -8.17
CA LEU A 267 -17.68 8.70 -7.55
C LEU A 267 -18.36 9.11 -6.24
N GLU A 268 -17.56 9.34 -5.22
CA GLU A 268 -17.93 10.01 -3.99
C GLU A 268 -17.93 11.53 -4.21
N SER A 269 -18.91 12.24 -3.64
CA SER A 269 -18.93 13.69 -3.71
C SER A 269 -17.99 14.30 -2.66
N PRO A 270 -17.40 15.50 -2.90
CA PRO A 270 -16.56 16.18 -1.91
C PRO A 270 -17.30 16.39 -0.59
N ASP A 271 -18.58 16.74 -0.66
CA ASP A 271 -19.41 17.00 0.51
C ASP A 271 -19.60 15.72 1.36
N ASP A 272 -19.83 14.58 0.72
CA ASP A 272 -19.92 13.28 1.42
C ASP A 272 -18.58 12.90 2.05
N ILE A 273 -17.47 13.14 1.34
CA ILE A 273 -16.11 12.89 1.83
C ILE A 273 -15.83 13.77 3.05
N ALA A 274 -16.08 15.08 2.95
CA ALA A 274 -15.88 16.04 4.03
C ALA A 274 -16.72 15.68 5.26
N LYS A 275 -17.98 15.26 5.05
CA LYS A 275 -18.85 14.79 6.14
C LYS A 275 -18.28 13.54 6.81
N LYS A 276 -17.81 12.54 6.05
CA LYS A 276 -17.18 11.33 6.61
C LYS A 276 -15.93 11.67 7.41
N ILE A 277 -15.07 12.56 6.89
CA ILE A 277 -13.87 13.03 7.59
C ILE A 277 -14.23 13.62 8.95
N ARG A 278 -15.20 14.55 9.01
CA ARG A 278 -15.61 15.17 10.27
C ARG A 278 -16.22 14.17 11.25
N THR A 279 -16.97 13.19 10.77
CA THR A 279 -17.59 12.16 11.64
C THR A 279 -16.55 11.19 12.19
N LEU A 280 -15.65 10.68 11.34
CA LEU A 280 -14.68 9.63 11.72
C LEU A 280 -13.45 10.20 12.42
N GLY A 281 -13.10 11.45 12.13
CA GLY A 281 -12.00 12.18 12.78
C GLY A 281 -12.41 12.93 14.04
N ASP A 282 -13.65 12.79 14.52
CA ASP A 282 -14.11 13.48 15.73
C ASP A 282 -13.23 13.11 16.93
N GLY A 283 -12.72 14.11 17.64
CA GLY A 283 -11.79 13.93 18.76
C GLY A 283 -10.33 13.63 18.37
N ILE A 284 -9.98 13.64 17.07
CA ILE A 284 -8.61 13.50 16.57
C ILE A 284 -8.16 14.83 15.98
N ASP A 285 -6.94 15.25 16.31
CA ASP A 285 -6.36 16.46 15.73
C ASP A 285 -6.26 16.33 14.19
N PRO A 286 -6.74 17.31 13.40
CA PRO A 286 -6.61 17.29 11.95
C PRO A 286 -5.19 17.08 11.41
N ASP A 287 -4.13 17.42 12.16
CA ASP A 287 -2.74 17.15 11.74
C ASP A 287 -2.35 15.67 11.82
N ARG A 288 -3.10 14.87 12.58
CA ARG A 288 -2.93 13.41 12.76
C ARG A 288 -3.80 12.58 11.82
N ILE A 289 -4.50 13.20 10.86
CA ILE A 289 -5.40 12.51 9.93
C ILE A 289 -4.81 12.49 8.52
N HIS A 290 -4.67 11.28 7.98
CA HIS A 290 -4.38 11.03 6.57
C HIS A 290 -5.66 10.51 5.92
N VAL A 291 -6.07 11.08 4.79
CA VAL A 291 -7.27 10.67 4.06
C VAL A 291 -6.85 9.97 2.78
N SER A 292 -7.36 8.76 2.58
CA SER A 292 -6.98 7.91 1.45
C SER A 292 -8.17 7.15 0.86
N PRO A 293 -7.99 6.53 -0.31
CA PRO A 293 -8.82 5.41 -0.71
C PRO A 293 -8.72 4.24 0.29
N SER A 294 -9.69 3.33 0.22
CA SER A 294 -9.76 2.15 1.09
C SER A 294 -8.64 1.15 0.84
N ALA A 295 -8.13 1.09 -0.39
CA ALA A 295 -7.00 0.25 -0.81
C ALA A 295 -6.27 0.91 -2.01
N GLY A 296 -5.32 0.19 -2.64
CA GLY A 296 -4.75 0.60 -3.92
C GLY A 296 -5.83 0.80 -5.01
N LEU A 297 -5.62 1.75 -5.92
CA LEU A 297 -6.59 2.13 -6.95
C LEU A 297 -6.45 1.33 -8.25
N GLU A 298 -5.52 0.36 -8.31
CA GLU A 298 -5.26 -0.43 -9.52
C GLU A 298 -6.47 -1.22 -10.06
N PHE A 299 -7.49 -1.43 -9.23
CA PHE A 299 -8.73 -2.11 -9.59
C PHE A 299 -9.66 -1.26 -10.47
N LEU A 300 -9.38 0.03 -10.62
CA LEU A 300 -10.23 0.99 -11.33
C LEU A 300 -9.65 1.35 -12.71
N PRO A 301 -10.50 1.80 -13.65
CA PRO A 301 -10.03 2.55 -14.79
C PRO A 301 -9.28 3.81 -14.35
N ARG A 302 -8.20 4.16 -15.04
CA ARG A 302 -7.33 5.30 -14.69
C ARG A 302 -8.09 6.63 -14.60
N GLU A 303 -9.07 6.88 -15.45
CA GLU A 303 -9.88 8.10 -15.44
C GLU A 303 -10.72 8.23 -14.16
N VAL A 304 -11.26 7.10 -13.68
CA VAL A 304 -12.04 7.04 -12.45
C VAL A 304 -11.13 7.21 -11.24
N ALA A 305 -9.95 6.59 -11.24
CA ALA A 305 -8.96 6.76 -10.18
C ALA A 305 -8.50 8.21 -10.05
N GLN A 306 -8.20 8.88 -11.17
CA GLN A 306 -7.86 10.31 -11.20
C GLN A 306 -8.98 11.17 -10.61
N GLU A 307 -10.21 10.92 -11.04
CA GLU A 307 -11.35 11.71 -10.58
C GLU A 307 -11.62 11.50 -9.10
N LYS A 308 -11.57 10.25 -8.61
CA LYS A 308 -11.67 9.95 -7.18
C LYS A 308 -10.62 10.68 -6.34
N LEU A 309 -9.37 10.77 -6.81
CA LEU A 309 -8.33 11.52 -6.11
C LEU A 309 -8.62 13.03 -6.08
N ARG A 310 -9.16 13.62 -7.17
CA ARG A 310 -9.60 15.02 -7.18
C ARG A 310 -10.70 15.28 -6.16
N GLN A 311 -11.72 14.42 -6.16
CA GLN A 311 -12.85 14.52 -5.23
C GLN A 311 -12.38 14.34 -3.77
N LEU A 312 -11.44 13.42 -3.52
CA LEU A 312 -10.78 13.26 -2.22
C LEU A 312 -10.08 14.54 -1.79
N ALA A 313 -9.19 15.09 -2.61
CA ALA A 313 -8.44 16.29 -2.27
C ALA A 313 -9.37 17.50 -2.03
N GLN A 314 -10.45 17.63 -2.81
CA GLN A 314 -11.46 18.66 -2.60
C GLN A 314 -12.24 18.43 -1.29
N GLY A 315 -12.64 17.20 -0.99
CA GLY A 315 -13.33 16.84 0.26
C GLY A 315 -12.47 17.10 1.50
N VAL A 316 -11.16 16.87 1.42
CA VAL A 316 -10.21 17.24 2.50
C VAL A 316 -10.19 18.75 2.72
N ARG A 317 -10.01 19.56 1.66
CA ARG A 317 -10.03 21.03 1.77
C ARG A 317 -11.36 21.56 2.36
N GLN A 318 -12.48 21.00 1.92
CA GLN A 318 -13.80 21.35 2.48
C GLN A 318 -13.94 20.96 3.95
N ALA A 319 -13.37 19.82 4.37
CA ALA A 319 -13.38 19.40 5.76
C ALA A 319 -12.59 20.36 6.66
N GLU A 320 -11.50 20.95 6.15
CA GLU A 320 -10.68 21.97 6.82
C GLU A 320 -11.32 23.37 6.81
N GLY A 321 -12.41 23.57 6.09
CA GLY A 321 -13.05 24.88 5.93
C GLY A 321 -12.32 25.81 4.93
N VAL A 322 -11.46 25.26 4.09
CA VAL A 322 -10.82 25.98 2.97
C VAL A 322 -11.79 26.00 1.79
N PRO A 323 -12.22 27.18 1.29
CA PRO A 323 -13.04 27.26 0.08
C PRO A 323 -12.34 26.62 -1.13
N ALA A 324 -13.12 25.97 -1.99
CA ALA A 324 -12.65 25.29 -3.19
C ALA A 324 -12.03 26.23 -4.23
#